data_AF-A0A453L6Q2-F1
#
_entry.id   AF-A0A453L6Q2-F1
#
_cell.length_a   1.000
_cell.length_b   1.000
_cell.length_c   1.000
_cell.angle_alpha   90.00
_cell.angle_beta   90.00
_cell.angle_gamma   90.00
#
_symmetry.space_group_name_H-M   'P 1'
#
loop_
_entity.id
_entity.type
_entity.pdbx_description
1 polymer ?
#
loop_
_entity_poly.entity_id
_entity_poly.type
_entity_poly.pdbx_seq_one_letter_code
_entity_poly.pdbx_strand_id
1 'polypeptide(L)'
;MLGGRRGRETSRGLAPSTSAPWTWTPPAATTRCGSSTPSSRCAAARVDQLWHNYIHMEELLGAVANARWLFERWMGWRPDIAAWNSYIKFELRYGEVERARAIYQRLVAEHPRPDTFIRYAKFEMEHGGTEQARRVYERASELLVDDEDAELLFVAFAEFEENRPEVERVRAIYKYALDRVPKGKADDLYRKFLAFEKRFGDREGIEDAVVSKQRFQYEDEVRKNPLNYDSWFDYIRLEESAGNKDRIRDVYERAIANVPPAQEKRYWQRYIYLWINYALYEELDAQDMERTREVYRAYLKLIPHKKFTFAKLWLMAAQFEIRQKNIKAARRILGNAIGMTPKGEIIQRVH
;
A
#
# COMPACT_ATOMS: atom_id res chain seq x y z
N MET A 1 -90.53 -2.43 55.84
CA MET A 1 -89.37 -2.82 56.67
C MET A 1 -88.42 -3.59 55.76
N LEU A 2 -87.26 -3.03 55.41
CA LEU A 2 -85.95 -3.33 56.04
C LEU A 2 -85.71 -4.86 56.09
N GLY A 3 -84.66 -5.46 55.56
CA GLY A 3 -83.38 -5.05 54.98
C GLY A 3 -82.66 -6.35 54.58
N GLY A 4 -81.72 -6.28 53.64
CA GLY A 4 -81.17 -7.47 52.97
C GLY A 4 -80.08 -8.25 53.70
N ARG A 5 -79.57 -9.31 53.05
CA ARG A 5 -78.15 -9.62 52.79
C ARG A 5 -77.96 -11.00 52.14
N ARG A 6 -77.25 -10.98 51.01
CA ARG A 6 -76.17 -11.89 50.52
C ARG A 6 -76.29 -13.42 50.65
N GLY A 7 -76.17 -14.07 49.49
CA GLY A 7 -75.59 -15.41 49.28
C GLY A 7 -75.58 -15.72 47.77
N ARG A 8 -74.53 -15.30 47.05
CA ARG A 8 -73.52 -16.12 46.34
C ARG A 8 -74.00 -17.42 45.68
N GLU A 9 -73.64 -17.50 44.38
CA GLU A 9 -73.32 -18.67 43.55
C GLU A 9 -74.53 -19.51 43.08
N THR A 10 -74.72 -19.90 41.80
CA THR A 10 -73.87 -19.98 40.60
C THR A 10 -74.80 -20.21 39.40
N SER A 11 -74.63 -19.49 38.29
CA SER A 11 -75.05 -19.98 36.97
C SER A 11 -74.12 -19.42 35.90
N ARG A 12 -73.33 -20.33 35.32
CA ARG A 12 -72.37 -20.06 34.24
C ARG A 12 -73.15 -19.76 32.96
N GLY A 13 -73.12 -18.50 32.54
CA GLY A 13 -73.51 -18.08 31.19
C GLY A 13 -72.31 -18.14 30.25
N LEU A 14 -72.51 -18.76 29.09
CA LEU A 14 -71.59 -18.81 27.95
C LEU A 14 -71.43 -17.43 27.31
N ALA A 15 -70.21 -17.05 26.97
CA ALA A 15 -69.87 -15.98 26.02
C ALA A 15 -68.51 -16.29 25.34
N PRO A 16 -68.26 -15.75 24.13
CA PRO A 16 -67.41 -16.39 23.13
C PRO A 16 -65.92 -16.06 23.26
N SER A 17 -65.09 -16.99 22.76
CA SER A 17 -63.64 -16.90 22.69
C SER A 17 -63.19 -15.83 21.69
N THR A 18 -62.66 -14.71 22.19
CA THR A 18 -61.75 -13.85 21.42
C THR A 18 -60.33 -14.40 21.56
N SER A 19 -59.79 -14.95 20.47
CA SER A 19 -58.40 -15.38 20.35
C SER A 19 -57.45 -14.19 20.47
N ALA A 20 -56.62 -14.18 21.52
CA ALA A 20 -55.47 -13.29 21.63
C ALA A 20 -54.37 -13.69 20.63
N PRO A 21 -53.62 -12.75 20.04
CA PRO A 21 -52.47 -13.06 19.19
C PRO A 21 -51.34 -13.65 20.06
N TRP A 22 -50.75 -14.75 19.60
CA TRP A 22 -49.66 -15.43 20.26
C TRP A 22 -48.42 -14.52 20.33
N THR A 23 -48.21 -13.84 21.46
CA THR A 23 -46.93 -13.19 21.75
C THR A 23 -45.95 -14.24 22.24
N TRP A 24 -45.17 -14.81 21.31
CA TRP A 24 -44.02 -15.63 21.66
C TRP A 24 -42.87 -14.72 22.11
N THR A 25 -42.60 -14.69 23.41
CA THR A 25 -41.38 -14.08 23.99
C THR A 25 -40.29 -15.14 24.12
N PRO A 26 -39.21 -15.10 23.34
CA PRO A 26 -38.05 -15.96 23.58
C PRO A 26 -37.34 -15.56 24.88
N PRO A 27 -36.66 -16.51 25.55
CA PRO A 27 -35.97 -16.23 26.81
C PRO A 27 -34.79 -15.28 26.59
N ALA A 28 -34.61 -14.36 27.55
CA ALA A 28 -33.56 -13.36 27.56
C ALA A 28 -32.17 -14.03 27.57
N ALA A 29 -31.45 -13.99 26.45
CA ALA A 29 -30.04 -14.33 26.38
C ALA A 29 -29.22 -13.10 26.76
N THR A 30 -29.14 -12.80 28.05
CA THR A 30 -28.19 -11.82 28.58
C THR A 30 -26.82 -12.49 28.70
N THR A 31 -26.07 -12.58 27.60
CA THR A 31 -24.65 -12.96 27.69
C THR A 31 -23.80 -12.12 26.76
N ARG A 32 -23.03 -11.24 27.38
CA ARG A 32 -21.96 -10.43 26.83
C ARG A 32 -20.95 -11.34 26.10
N CYS A 33 -21.00 -11.41 24.78
CA CYS A 33 -20.02 -12.12 23.96
C CYS A 33 -18.74 -11.29 23.80
N GLY A 34 -17.90 -11.30 24.84
CA GLY A 34 -16.48 -11.07 24.71
C GLY A 34 -15.76 -12.40 24.45
N SER A 35 -14.88 -12.43 23.45
CA SER A 35 -14.03 -13.56 23.01
C SER A 35 -14.73 -14.70 22.24
N SER A 36 -14.23 -14.95 21.03
CA SER A 36 -14.79 -15.81 20.00
C SER A 36 -14.36 -17.27 20.14
N THR A 37 -15.14 -18.07 20.86
CA THR A 37 -15.02 -19.54 20.81
C THR A 37 -15.72 -20.11 19.57
N PRO A 38 -15.28 -21.25 19.00
CA PRO A 38 -15.93 -21.86 17.82
C PRO A 38 -17.40 -22.24 18.06
N SER A 39 -17.74 -22.59 19.31
CA SER A 39 -19.09 -22.97 19.73
C SER A 39 -20.10 -21.82 19.60
N SER A 40 -19.70 -20.57 19.90
CA SER A 40 -20.62 -19.42 19.82
C SER A 40 -20.93 -18.99 18.39
N ARG A 41 -19.99 -19.16 17.45
CA ARG A 41 -20.24 -18.95 16.01
C ARG A 41 -21.25 -19.94 15.42
N CYS A 42 -21.20 -21.21 15.82
CA CYS A 42 -22.19 -22.20 15.38
C CYS A 42 -23.59 -21.92 15.93
N ALA A 43 -23.71 -21.41 17.15
CA ALA A 43 -24.99 -21.01 17.73
C ALA A 43 -25.58 -19.80 17.00
N ALA A 44 -24.76 -18.78 16.69
CA ALA A 44 -25.18 -17.63 15.89
C ALA A 44 -25.66 -18.04 14.49
N ALA A 45 -24.92 -18.91 13.80
CA ALA A 45 -25.31 -19.40 12.48
C ALA A 45 -26.65 -20.17 12.46
N ARG A 46 -26.97 -20.92 13.52
CA ARG A 46 -28.28 -21.59 13.66
C ARG A 46 -29.41 -20.60 13.90
N VAL A 47 -29.16 -19.55 14.69
CA VAL A 47 -30.12 -18.47 14.92
C VAL A 47 -30.39 -17.72 13.62
N ASP A 48 -29.36 -17.42 12.84
CA ASP A 48 -29.49 -16.76 11.54
C ASP A 48 -30.32 -17.57 10.54
N GLN A 49 -30.15 -18.90 10.50
CA GLN A 49 -30.99 -19.79 9.69
C GLN A 49 -32.47 -19.75 10.10
N LEU A 50 -32.77 -19.65 11.40
CA LEU A 50 -34.15 -19.54 11.87
C LEU A 50 -34.79 -18.22 11.42
N TRP A 51 -34.05 -17.11 11.52
CA TRP A 51 -34.51 -15.82 11.00
C TRP A 51 -34.74 -15.88 9.48
N HIS A 52 -33.81 -16.45 8.73
CA HIS A 52 -33.98 -16.65 7.29
C HIS A 52 -35.24 -17.44 6.94
N ASN A 53 -35.46 -18.58 7.60
CA ASN A 53 -36.62 -19.41 7.36
C ASN A 53 -37.91 -18.68 7.73
N TYR A 54 -37.92 -17.92 8.83
CA TYR A 54 -39.10 -17.19 9.27
C TYR A 54 -39.44 -16.02 8.34
N ILE A 55 -38.44 -15.26 7.91
CA ILE A 55 -38.60 -14.19 6.94
C ILE A 55 -39.07 -14.75 5.59
N HIS A 56 -38.50 -15.88 5.15
CA HIS A 56 -38.93 -16.53 3.92
C HIS A 56 -40.39 -17.00 3.99
N MET A 57 -40.83 -17.53 5.13
CA MET A 57 -42.23 -17.89 5.36
C MET A 57 -43.15 -16.67 5.27
N GLU A 58 -42.81 -15.55 5.91
CA GLU A 58 -43.61 -14.31 5.84
C GLU A 58 -43.61 -13.68 4.44
N GLU A 59 -42.51 -13.83 3.69
CA GLU A 59 -42.41 -13.42 2.28
C GLU A 59 -43.36 -14.25 1.39
N LEU A 60 -43.46 -15.57 1.62
CA LEU A 60 -44.42 -16.44 0.93
C LEU A 60 -45.88 -16.10 1.27
N LEU A 61 -46.14 -15.59 2.48
CA LEU A 61 -47.46 -15.11 2.90
C LEU A 61 -47.79 -13.71 2.32
N GLY A 62 -46.85 -13.06 1.65
CA GLY A 62 -47.02 -11.72 1.05
C GLY A 62 -47.04 -10.58 2.07
N ALA A 63 -46.73 -10.85 3.35
CA ALA A 63 -46.75 -9.88 4.42
C ALA A 63 -45.43 -9.09 4.51
N VAL A 64 -45.17 -8.23 3.51
CA VAL A 64 -43.91 -7.47 3.37
C VAL A 64 -43.62 -6.59 4.60
N ALA A 65 -44.65 -6.01 5.23
CA ALA A 65 -44.49 -5.18 6.42
C ALA A 65 -43.99 -5.99 7.64
N ASN A 66 -44.47 -7.23 7.79
CA ASN A 66 -44.03 -8.12 8.86
C ASN A 66 -42.60 -8.57 8.61
N ALA A 67 -42.26 -8.94 7.38
CA ALA A 67 -40.90 -9.30 7.00
C ALA A 67 -39.89 -8.18 7.32
N ARG A 68 -40.23 -6.91 7.07
CA ARG A 68 -39.40 -5.75 7.44
C ARG A 68 -39.24 -5.61 8.95
N TRP A 69 -40.33 -5.73 9.71
CA TRP A 69 -40.28 -5.68 11.17
C TRP A 69 -39.39 -6.79 11.75
N LEU A 70 -39.42 -7.98 11.16
CA LEU A 70 -38.55 -9.09 11.54
C LEU A 70 -37.09 -8.80 11.23
N PHE A 71 -36.78 -8.21 10.09
CA PHE A 71 -35.42 -7.75 9.78
C PHE A 71 -34.94 -6.70 10.79
N GLU A 72 -35.73 -5.68 11.12
CA GLU A 72 -35.37 -4.67 12.12
C GLU A 72 -35.13 -5.29 13.50
N ARG A 73 -35.98 -6.26 13.89
CA ARG A 73 -35.78 -7.01 15.13
C ARG A 73 -34.51 -7.84 15.09
N TRP A 74 -34.18 -8.44 13.96
CA TRP A 74 -32.96 -9.22 13.76
C TRP A 74 -31.72 -8.32 13.83
N MET A 75 -31.75 -7.12 13.23
CA MET A 75 -30.65 -6.15 13.31
C MET A 75 -30.41 -5.65 14.74
N GLY A 76 -31.45 -5.59 15.57
CA GLY A 76 -31.30 -5.30 17.01
C GLY A 76 -30.37 -6.26 17.76
N TRP A 77 -30.14 -7.46 17.22
CA TRP A 77 -29.24 -8.47 17.81
C TRP A 77 -27.79 -8.35 17.28
N ARG A 78 -27.49 -7.33 16.45
CA ARG A 78 -26.18 -7.11 15.81
C ARG A 78 -25.65 -8.36 15.08
N PRO A 79 -26.37 -8.82 14.03
CA PRO A 79 -26.01 -10.02 13.31
C PRO A 79 -24.80 -9.77 12.38
N ASP A 80 -24.22 -10.84 11.86
CA ASP A 80 -23.07 -10.76 10.95
C ASP A 80 -23.44 -10.11 9.60
N ILE A 81 -22.44 -9.68 8.83
CA ILE A 81 -22.57 -8.98 7.54
C ILE A 81 -23.48 -9.75 6.56
N ALA A 82 -23.52 -11.09 6.65
CA ALA A 82 -24.39 -11.94 5.83
C ALA A 82 -25.90 -11.65 6.05
N ALA A 83 -26.31 -11.35 7.28
CA ALA A 83 -27.68 -11.01 7.62
C ALA A 83 -28.07 -9.64 7.02
N TRP A 84 -27.19 -8.65 7.17
CA TRP A 84 -27.36 -7.33 6.56
C TRP A 84 -27.50 -7.41 5.03
N ASN A 85 -26.65 -8.21 4.38
CA ASN A 85 -26.73 -8.44 2.93
C ASN A 85 -28.07 -9.04 2.51
N SER A 86 -28.65 -9.90 3.33
CA SER A 86 -29.96 -10.51 3.06
C SER A 86 -31.09 -9.50 3.18
N TYR A 87 -30.99 -8.57 4.14
CA TYR A 87 -31.96 -7.49 4.27
C TYR A 87 -31.89 -6.50 3.10
N ILE A 88 -30.67 -6.14 2.68
CA ILE A 88 -30.46 -5.30 1.50
C ILE A 88 -31.04 -5.96 0.25
N LYS A 89 -30.72 -7.25 0.02
CA LYS A 89 -31.28 -8.01 -1.12
C LYS A 89 -32.80 -8.05 -1.10
N PHE A 90 -33.41 -8.16 0.08
CA PHE A 90 -34.86 -8.11 0.23
C PHE A 90 -35.41 -6.75 -0.22
N GLU A 91 -34.93 -5.62 0.30
CA GLU A 91 -35.45 -4.31 -0.12
C GLU A 91 -35.19 -4.02 -1.62
N LEU A 92 -34.07 -4.51 -2.18
CA LEU A 92 -33.80 -4.42 -3.62
C LEU A 92 -34.79 -5.23 -4.46
N ARG A 93 -35.22 -6.43 -4.02
CA ARG A 93 -36.26 -7.21 -4.72
C ARG A 93 -37.58 -6.45 -4.84
N TYR A 94 -37.91 -5.64 -3.83
CA TYR A 94 -39.12 -4.81 -3.81
C TYR A 94 -38.92 -3.42 -4.44
N GLY A 95 -37.72 -3.10 -4.95
CA GLY A 95 -37.41 -1.83 -5.60
C GLY A 95 -37.25 -0.63 -4.65
N GLU A 96 -37.12 -0.87 -3.34
CA GLU A 96 -37.07 0.16 -2.30
C GLU A 96 -35.63 0.62 -2.05
N VAL A 97 -35.07 1.30 -3.06
CA VAL A 97 -33.66 1.72 -3.11
C VAL A 97 -33.28 2.66 -1.96
N GLU A 98 -34.15 3.61 -1.59
CA GLU A 98 -33.85 4.56 -0.52
C GLU A 98 -33.73 3.88 0.85
N ARG A 99 -34.55 2.85 1.10
CA ARG A 99 -34.44 2.03 2.31
C ARG A 99 -33.19 1.17 2.29
N ALA A 100 -32.86 0.56 1.15
CA ALA A 100 -31.60 -0.16 0.97
C ALA A 100 -30.39 0.74 1.29
N ARG A 101 -30.41 2.01 0.84
CA ARG A 101 -29.38 3.00 1.18
C ARG A 101 -29.29 3.27 2.68
N ALA A 102 -30.42 3.47 3.36
CA ALA A 102 -30.43 3.67 4.80
C ALA A 102 -29.86 2.47 5.57
N ILE A 103 -30.14 1.25 5.10
CA ILE A 103 -29.59 0.01 5.68
C ILE A 103 -28.08 -0.06 5.46
N TYR A 104 -27.57 0.28 4.27
CA TYR A 104 -26.13 0.35 4.02
C TYR A 104 -25.42 1.36 4.92
N GLN A 105 -26.01 2.53 5.15
CA GLN A 105 -25.44 3.53 6.05
C GLN A 105 -25.34 3.02 7.49
N ARG A 106 -26.35 2.27 7.96
CA ARG A 106 -26.32 1.59 9.26
C ARG A 106 -25.26 0.49 9.30
N LEU A 107 -25.16 -0.34 8.25
CA LEU A 107 -24.17 -1.40 8.13
C LEU A 107 -22.74 -0.85 8.24
N VAL A 108 -22.45 0.26 7.55
CA VAL A 108 -21.14 0.91 7.61
C VAL A 108 -20.83 1.46 9.00
N ALA A 109 -21.84 1.98 9.71
CA ALA A 109 -21.66 2.49 11.07
C ALA A 109 -21.40 1.38 12.10
N GLU A 110 -22.00 0.20 11.93
CA GLU A 110 -21.81 -0.93 12.84
C GLU A 110 -20.56 -1.78 12.51
N HIS A 111 -20.27 -1.93 11.22
CA HIS A 111 -19.16 -2.74 10.70
C HIS A 111 -18.33 -1.93 9.69
N PRO A 112 -17.48 -1.01 10.16
CA PRO A 112 -16.55 -0.29 9.31
C PRO A 112 -15.45 -1.25 8.85
N ARG A 113 -15.63 -1.83 7.66
CA ARG A 113 -14.65 -2.72 7.02
C ARG A 113 -14.52 -2.33 5.55
N PRO A 114 -13.34 -2.42 4.92
CA PRO A 114 -13.17 -2.09 3.50
C PRO A 114 -14.20 -2.76 2.60
N ASP A 115 -14.49 -4.04 2.85
CA ASP A 115 -15.46 -4.85 2.11
C ASP A 115 -16.92 -4.36 2.24
N THR A 116 -17.33 -3.76 3.36
CA THR A 116 -18.68 -3.17 3.49
C THR A 116 -18.79 -1.87 2.70
N PHE A 117 -17.75 -1.03 2.72
CA PHE A 117 -17.70 0.19 1.90
C PHE A 117 -17.65 -0.10 0.40
N ILE A 118 -16.87 -1.10 -0.04
CA ILE A 118 -16.80 -1.50 -1.45
C ILE A 118 -18.18 -1.98 -1.94
N ARG A 119 -18.91 -2.76 -1.13
CA ARG A 119 -20.29 -3.17 -1.48
C ARG A 119 -21.23 -1.97 -1.54
N TYR A 120 -21.13 -1.06 -0.58
CA TYR A 120 -21.98 0.13 -0.57
C TYR A 120 -21.73 1.02 -1.78
N ALA A 121 -20.46 1.23 -2.15
CA ALA A 121 -20.10 2.00 -3.34
C ALA A 121 -20.61 1.34 -4.64
N LYS A 122 -20.50 0.01 -4.78
CA LYS A 122 -21.08 -0.72 -5.91
C LYS A 122 -22.60 -0.55 -6.01
N PHE A 123 -23.31 -0.57 -4.88
CA PHE A 123 -24.74 -0.30 -4.85
C PHE A 123 -25.08 1.14 -5.31
N GLU A 124 -24.34 2.14 -4.84
CA GLU A 124 -24.55 3.54 -5.24
C GLU A 124 -24.16 3.77 -6.71
N MET A 125 -23.22 3.01 -7.28
CA MET A 125 -22.93 3.03 -8.71
C MET A 125 -24.14 2.64 -9.56
N GLU A 126 -24.89 1.63 -9.12
CA GLU A 126 -26.04 1.12 -9.84
C GLU A 126 -27.28 2.03 -9.69
N HIS A 127 -27.45 2.68 -8.53
CA HIS A 127 -28.72 3.33 -8.17
C HIS A 127 -28.63 4.82 -7.76
N GLY A 128 -27.49 5.29 -7.25
CA GLY A 128 -27.32 6.62 -6.64
C GLY A 128 -26.54 7.63 -7.48
N GLY A 129 -25.99 7.18 -8.60
CA GLY A 129 -25.15 8.00 -9.45
C GLY A 129 -23.74 8.19 -8.88
N THR A 130 -22.94 8.87 -9.69
CA THR A 130 -21.48 8.85 -9.59
C THR A 130 -20.92 9.55 -8.35
N GLU A 131 -21.55 10.66 -7.96
CA GLU A 131 -21.14 11.50 -6.84
C GLU A 131 -21.42 10.85 -5.48
N GLN A 132 -22.47 10.03 -5.40
CA GLN A 132 -22.81 9.34 -4.15
C GLN A 132 -21.81 8.23 -3.87
N ALA A 133 -21.45 7.45 -4.88
CA ALA A 133 -20.39 6.45 -4.77
C ALA A 133 -19.03 7.08 -4.37
N ARG A 134 -18.70 8.28 -4.89
CA ARG A 134 -17.49 9.03 -4.50
C ARG A 134 -17.48 9.37 -3.01
N ARG A 135 -18.56 9.97 -2.51
CA ARG A 135 -18.68 10.33 -1.08
C ARG A 135 -18.52 9.11 -0.16
N VAL A 136 -18.96 7.93 -0.61
CA VAL A 136 -18.76 6.69 0.13
C VAL A 136 -17.28 6.31 0.20
N TYR A 137 -16.57 6.36 -0.93
CA TYR A 137 -15.13 6.10 -0.95
C TYR A 137 -14.31 7.14 -0.19
N GLU A 138 -14.65 8.41 -0.28
CA GLU A 138 -14.01 9.49 0.49
C GLU A 138 -14.18 9.25 1.99
N ARG A 139 -15.42 9.02 2.44
CA ARG A 139 -15.70 8.64 3.84
C ARG A 139 -14.96 7.38 4.26
N ALA A 140 -14.90 6.37 3.39
CA ALA A 140 -14.14 5.15 3.67
C ALA A 140 -12.64 5.44 3.85
N SER A 141 -12.10 6.31 2.99
CA SER A 141 -10.69 6.72 3.03
C SER A 141 -10.33 7.59 4.23
N GLU A 142 -11.30 8.24 4.87
CA GLU A 142 -11.11 8.98 6.13
C GLU A 142 -11.18 8.05 7.35
N LEU A 143 -12.05 7.04 7.32
CA LEU A 143 -12.31 6.17 8.46
C LEU A 143 -11.36 4.96 8.56
N LEU A 144 -10.91 4.43 7.41
CA LEU A 144 -10.15 3.17 7.33
C LEU A 144 -8.67 3.39 7.01
N VAL A 145 -8.13 4.56 7.35
CA VAL A 145 -6.73 4.94 7.01
C VAL A 145 -5.71 3.98 7.61
N ASP A 146 -5.96 3.50 8.82
CA ASP A 146 -5.00 2.72 9.61
C ASP A 146 -5.23 1.21 9.53
N ASP A 147 -6.23 0.76 8.76
CA ASP A 147 -6.57 -0.66 8.66
C ASP A 147 -5.60 -1.40 7.73
N GLU A 148 -5.25 -2.64 8.10
CA GLU A 148 -4.35 -3.49 7.32
C GLU A 148 -4.87 -3.80 5.91
N ASP A 149 -6.20 -3.76 5.73
CA ASP A 149 -6.91 -4.06 4.49
C ASP A 149 -7.26 -2.80 3.67
N ALA A 150 -6.70 -1.63 4.04
CA ALA A 150 -6.93 -0.37 3.32
C ALA A 150 -6.50 -0.44 1.84
N GLU A 151 -5.55 -1.32 1.50
CA GLU A 151 -5.13 -1.56 0.10
C GLU A 151 -6.33 -1.94 -0.80
N LEU A 152 -7.20 -2.83 -0.33
CA LEU A 152 -8.37 -3.29 -1.09
C LEU A 152 -9.33 -2.14 -1.39
N LEU A 153 -9.47 -1.20 -0.46
CA LEU A 153 -10.31 -0.02 -0.62
C LEU A 153 -9.73 0.91 -1.70
N PHE A 154 -8.44 1.23 -1.63
CA PHE A 154 -7.79 2.12 -2.60
C PHE A 154 -7.78 1.55 -4.01
N VAL A 155 -7.55 0.24 -4.12
CA VAL A 155 -7.63 -0.48 -5.40
C VAL A 155 -9.03 -0.38 -6.00
N ALA A 156 -10.08 -0.65 -5.20
CA ALA A 156 -11.46 -0.52 -5.67
C ALA A 156 -11.83 0.92 -6.03
N PHE A 157 -11.32 1.91 -5.29
CA PHE A 157 -11.55 3.32 -5.57
C PHE A 157 -10.86 3.77 -6.87
N ALA A 158 -9.64 3.28 -7.12
CA ALA A 158 -8.93 3.55 -8.36
C ALA A 158 -9.60 2.88 -9.58
N GLU A 159 -10.05 1.62 -9.46
CA GLU A 159 -10.82 0.95 -10.52
C GLU A 159 -12.14 1.68 -10.82
N PHE A 160 -12.79 2.23 -9.78
CA PHE A 160 -14.00 3.03 -9.92
C PHE A 160 -13.77 4.31 -10.72
N GLU A 161 -12.69 5.05 -10.43
CA GLU A 161 -12.34 6.27 -11.17
C GLU A 161 -11.69 5.96 -12.53
N GLU A 162 -11.03 4.80 -12.73
CA GLU A 162 -10.49 4.38 -14.05
C GLU A 162 -11.61 4.12 -15.07
N ASN A 163 -12.79 3.70 -14.61
CA ASN A 163 -13.98 3.61 -15.47
C ASN A 163 -14.47 4.99 -15.95
N ARG A 164 -13.80 6.08 -15.58
CA ARG A 164 -14.12 7.48 -15.92
C ARG A 164 -12.91 8.20 -16.52
N PRO A 165 -13.13 9.25 -17.32
CA PRO A 165 -12.04 9.94 -18.02
C PRO A 165 -11.24 10.92 -17.14
N GLU A 166 -11.16 10.73 -15.82
CA GLU A 166 -10.48 11.65 -14.89
C GLU A 166 -9.13 11.08 -14.42
N VAL A 167 -8.18 11.05 -15.34
CA VAL A 167 -6.84 10.43 -15.16
C VAL A 167 -6.07 11.07 -14.00
N GLU A 168 -6.16 12.39 -13.82
CA GLU A 168 -5.44 13.11 -12.76
C GLU A 168 -5.93 12.71 -11.36
N ARG A 169 -7.22 12.40 -11.22
CA ARG A 169 -7.79 11.98 -9.93
C ARG A 169 -7.35 10.57 -9.57
N VAL A 170 -7.35 9.65 -10.54
CA VAL A 170 -6.82 8.30 -10.35
C VAL A 170 -5.36 8.35 -9.88
N ARG A 171 -4.53 9.21 -10.50
CA ARG A 171 -3.14 9.44 -10.05
C ARG A 171 -3.05 9.94 -8.61
N ALA A 172 -3.88 10.91 -8.24
CA ALA A 172 -3.90 11.45 -6.88
C ALA A 172 -4.26 10.37 -5.84
N ILE A 173 -5.23 9.51 -6.16
CA ILE A 173 -5.64 8.38 -5.30
C ILE A 173 -4.49 7.39 -5.14
N TYR A 174 -3.83 6.99 -6.23
CA TYR A 174 -2.70 6.06 -6.15
C TYR A 174 -1.52 6.65 -5.35
N LYS A 175 -1.18 7.93 -5.55
CA LYS A 175 -0.15 8.61 -4.74
C LYS A 175 -0.50 8.62 -3.25
N TYR A 176 -1.74 9.01 -2.94
CA TYR A 176 -2.24 9.03 -1.56
C TYR A 176 -2.21 7.64 -0.91
N ALA A 177 -2.57 6.61 -1.65
CA ALA A 177 -2.53 5.23 -1.17
C ALA A 177 -1.09 4.76 -0.92
N LEU A 178 -0.14 5.10 -1.80
CA LEU A 178 1.28 4.73 -1.66
C LEU A 178 1.99 5.45 -0.50
N ASP A 179 1.57 6.66 -0.15
CA ASP A 179 2.14 7.41 0.98
C ASP A 179 1.75 6.82 2.34
N ARG A 180 0.62 6.09 2.41
CA ARG A 180 0.06 5.58 3.67
C ARG A 180 0.17 4.08 3.84
N VAL A 181 0.06 3.32 2.75
CA VAL A 181 0.21 1.87 2.81
C VAL A 181 1.69 1.52 2.97
N PRO A 182 2.06 0.69 3.97
CA PRO A 182 3.44 0.21 4.09
C PRO A 182 3.89 -0.45 2.77
N LYS A 183 5.06 -0.03 2.27
CA LYS A 183 5.60 -0.44 0.97
C LYS A 183 5.73 -1.96 0.78
N GLY A 184 5.79 -2.74 1.86
CA GLY A 184 5.84 -4.20 1.81
C GLY A 184 4.51 -4.89 1.50
N LYS A 185 3.36 -4.21 1.67
CA LYS A 185 2.04 -4.74 1.30
C LYS A 185 1.50 -4.12 0.00
N ALA A 186 1.94 -2.90 -0.35
CA ALA A 186 1.48 -2.14 -1.53
C ALA A 186 1.88 -2.72 -2.91
N ASP A 187 2.30 -3.98 -3.01
CA ASP A 187 2.78 -4.56 -4.27
C ASP A 187 1.66 -4.71 -5.31
N ASP A 188 0.43 -5.06 -4.89
CA ASP A 188 -0.71 -5.11 -5.82
C ASP A 188 -1.12 -3.71 -6.26
N LEU A 189 -1.17 -2.76 -5.31
CA LEU A 189 -1.40 -1.36 -5.60
C LEU A 189 -0.40 -0.78 -6.62
N TYR A 190 0.90 -1.04 -6.44
CA TYR A 190 1.94 -0.63 -7.41
C TYR A 190 1.73 -1.29 -8.77
N ARG A 191 1.41 -2.58 -8.82
CA ARG A 191 1.17 -3.31 -10.07
C ARG A 191 0.01 -2.68 -10.85
N LYS A 192 -1.09 -2.34 -10.16
CA LYS A 192 -2.26 -1.69 -10.76
C LYS A 192 -1.96 -0.25 -11.18
N PHE A 193 -1.21 0.51 -10.38
CA PHE A 193 -0.77 1.85 -10.75
C PHE A 193 0.10 1.85 -12.01
N LEU A 194 1.06 0.93 -12.14
CA LEU A 194 1.87 0.79 -13.34
C LEU A 194 1.06 0.38 -14.57
N ALA A 195 0.08 -0.51 -14.39
CA ALA A 195 -0.83 -0.89 -15.47
C ALA A 195 -1.69 0.30 -15.94
N PHE A 196 -2.13 1.14 -15.00
CA PHE A 196 -2.86 2.37 -15.26
C PHE A 196 -2.00 3.40 -15.98
N GLU A 197 -0.80 3.73 -15.48
CA GLU A 197 0.11 4.68 -16.13
C GLU A 197 0.56 4.16 -17.51
N LYS A 198 0.68 2.84 -17.72
CA LYS A 198 0.96 2.30 -19.07
C LYS A 198 -0.18 2.57 -20.06
N ARG A 199 -1.43 2.63 -19.61
CA ARG A 199 -2.61 2.87 -20.46
C ARG A 199 -2.87 4.35 -20.70
N PHE A 200 -2.68 5.18 -19.68
CA PHE A 200 -3.10 6.58 -19.66
C PHE A 200 -1.95 7.59 -19.48
N GLY A 201 -0.72 7.10 -19.34
CA GLY A 201 0.43 7.91 -18.94
C GLY A 201 1.28 8.46 -20.08
N ASP A 202 1.85 9.62 -19.79
CA ASP A 202 3.04 10.15 -20.48
C ASP A 202 4.26 9.35 -20.03
N ARG A 203 5.21 9.13 -20.94
CA ARG A 203 6.39 8.26 -20.72
C ARG A 203 7.16 8.61 -19.43
N GLU A 204 7.23 9.90 -19.09
CA GLU A 204 7.97 10.43 -17.94
C GLU A 204 7.34 10.05 -16.59
N GLY A 205 6.00 10.01 -16.47
CA GLY A 205 5.33 9.64 -15.23
C GLY A 205 5.48 8.16 -14.87
N ILE A 206 5.51 7.30 -15.89
CA ILE A 206 5.80 5.86 -15.73
C ILE A 206 7.25 5.69 -15.25
N GLU A 207 8.19 6.38 -15.90
CA GLU A 207 9.61 6.32 -15.56
C GLU A 207 9.83 6.75 -14.10
N ASP A 208 9.24 7.86 -13.65
CA ASP A 208 9.36 8.33 -12.26
C ASP A 208 8.81 7.36 -11.21
N ALA A 209 7.66 6.74 -11.48
CA ALA A 209 7.03 5.77 -10.58
C ALA A 209 7.85 4.47 -10.46
N VAL A 210 8.33 3.97 -11.60
CA VAL A 210 9.17 2.77 -11.66
C VAL A 210 10.50 3.01 -10.96
N VAL A 211 11.16 4.13 -11.27
CA VAL A 211 12.41 4.53 -10.63
C VAL A 211 12.20 4.65 -9.12
N SER A 212 11.09 5.22 -8.65
CA SER A 212 10.81 5.35 -7.21
C SER A 212 10.65 4.01 -6.50
N LYS A 213 10.03 3.00 -7.13
CA LYS A 213 9.95 1.63 -6.57
C LYS A 213 11.32 0.95 -6.55
N GLN A 214 12.04 1.01 -7.66
CA GLN A 214 13.37 0.40 -7.79
C GLN A 214 14.36 1.04 -6.81
N ARG A 215 14.32 2.37 -6.64
CA ARG A 215 15.08 3.11 -5.63
C ARG A 215 14.89 2.52 -4.25
N PHE A 216 13.63 2.30 -3.83
CA PHE A 216 13.34 1.75 -2.51
C PHE A 216 13.89 0.32 -2.35
N GLN A 217 13.75 -0.52 -3.38
CA GLN A 217 14.29 -1.88 -3.37
C GLN A 217 15.81 -1.87 -3.20
N TYR A 218 16.52 -1.08 -4.01
CA TYR A 218 17.98 -0.97 -3.91
C TYR A 218 18.43 -0.33 -2.60
N GLU A 219 17.71 0.66 -2.07
CA GLU A 219 18.00 1.22 -0.74
C GLU A 219 17.85 0.16 0.37
N ASP A 220 16.83 -0.68 0.30
CA ASP A 220 16.64 -1.77 1.27
C ASP A 220 17.73 -2.85 1.13
N GLU A 221 18.10 -3.22 -0.09
CA GLU A 221 19.22 -4.14 -0.35
C GLU A 221 20.55 -3.60 0.18
N VAL A 222 20.81 -2.33 -0.06
CA VAL A 222 22.00 -1.62 0.44
C VAL A 222 21.99 -1.53 1.97
N ARG A 223 20.84 -1.30 2.60
CA ARG A 223 20.73 -1.30 4.07
C ARG A 223 21.00 -2.68 4.67
N LYS A 224 20.49 -3.74 4.03
CA LYS A 224 20.69 -5.12 4.46
C LYS A 224 22.13 -5.56 4.29
N ASN A 225 22.75 -5.25 3.15
CA ASN A 225 24.10 -5.66 2.80
C ASN A 225 24.93 -4.49 2.25
N PRO A 226 25.43 -3.58 3.12
CA PRO A 226 26.21 -2.41 2.68
C PRO A 226 27.50 -2.75 1.92
N LEU A 227 28.05 -3.94 2.15
CA LEU A 227 29.29 -4.42 1.53
C LEU A 227 29.09 -5.06 0.15
N ASN A 228 27.85 -5.25 -0.30
CA ASN A 228 27.58 -5.74 -1.64
C ASN A 228 27.71 -4.59 -2.65
N TYR A 229 28.88 -4.46 -3.28
CA TYR A 229 29.11 -3.41 -4.28
C TYR A 229 28.26 -3.58 -5.54
N ASP A 230 27.78 -4.78 -5.85
CA ASP A 230 26.97 -5.02 -7.05
C ASP A 230 25.58 -4.35 -6.92
N SER A 231 24.96 -4.37 -5.73
CA SER A 231 23.72 -3.62 -5.50
C SER A 231 23.92 -2.10 -5.53
N TRP A 232 25.09 -1.60 -5.11
CA TRP A 232 25.45 -0.19 -5.29
C TRP A 232 25.61 0.19 -6.77
N PHE A 233 26.22 -0.67 -7.59
CA PHE A 233 26.35 -0.41 -9.03
C PHE A 233 24.99 -0.35 -9.72
N ASP A 234 24.08 -1.26 -9.39
CA ASP A 234 22.74 -1.27 -9.96
C ASP A 234 21.92 -0.04 -9.50
N TYR A 235 22.09 0.38 -8.24
CA TYR A 235 21.46 1.59 -7.73
C TYR A 235 21.97 2.87 -8.42
N ILE A 236 23.28 2.97 -8.65
CA ILE A 236 23.90 4.11 -9.35
C ILE A 236 23.41 4.19 -10.79
N ARG A 237 23.36 3.07 -11.51
CA ARG A 237 22.87 3.04 -12.90
C ARG A 237 21.42 3.53 -12.99
N LEU A 238 20.59 3.17 -12.00
CA LEU A 238 19.22 3.66 -11.91
C LEU A 238 19.19 5.18 -11.74
N GLU A 239 19.98 5.73 -10.82
CA GLU A 239 20.02 7.18 -10.60
C GLU A 239 20.61 7.95 -11.79
N GLU A 240 21.64 7.40 -12.45
CA GLU A 240 22.19 7.96 -13.70
C GLU A 240 21.13 8.02 -14.80
N SER A 241 20.28 6.99 -14.92
CA SER A 241 19.15 7.02 -15.85
C SER A 241 18.10 8.06 -15.50
N ALA A 242 17.92 8.37 -14.21
CA ALA A 242 17.00 9.40 -13.73
C ALA A 242 17.55 10.83 -13.85
N GLY A 243 18.87 10.99 -14.05
CA GLY A 243 19.51 12.28 -14.37
C GLY A 243 19.61 13.30 -13.24
N ASN A 244 19.22 12.97 -12.00
CA ASN A 244 19.30 13.91 -10.88
C ASN A 244 20.73 13.96 -10.29
N LYS A 245 21.50 14.98 -10.65
CA LYS A 245 22.91 15.13 -10.29
C LYS A 245 23.19 15.09 -8.79
N ASP A 246 22.35 15.75 -7.98
CA ASP A 246 22.57 15.82 -6.53
C ASP A 246 22.36 14.46 -5.87
N ARG A 247 21.33 13.71 -6.29
CA ARG A 247 21.10 12.35 -5.79
C ARG A 247 22.18 11.37 -6.23
N ILE A 248 22.63 11.46 -7.47
CA ILE A 248 23.70 10.59 -7.97
C ILE A 248 24.95 10.78 -7.10
N ARG A 249 25.30 12.03 -6.79
CA ARG A 249 26.41 12.36 -5.87
C ARG A 249 26.21 11.76 -4.48
N ASP A 250 25.04 11.94 -3.88
CA ASP A 250 24.73 11.38 -2.56
C ASP A 250 24.86 9.85 -2.55
N VAL A 251 24.45 9.15 -3.61
CA VAL A 251 24.64 7.70 -3.74
C VAL A 251 26.12 7.34 -3.83
N TYR A 252 26.88 8.03 -4.67
CA TYR A 252 28.33 7.79 -4.79
C TYR A 252 29.07 8.04 -3.48
N GLU A 253 28.77 9.13 -2.76
CA GLU A 253 29.38 9.45 -1.47
C GLU A 253 29.04 8.39 -0.40
N ARG A 254 27.78 7.95 -0.33
CA ARG A 254 27.37 6.85 0.57
C ARG A 254 28.05 5.53 0.22
N ALA A 255 28.18 5.23 -1.07
CA ALA A 255 28.83 4.00 -1.52
C ALA A 255 30.35 4.02 -1.18
N ILE A 256 31.00 5.19 -1.31
CA ILE A 256 32.42 5.39 -0.97
C ILE A 256 32.67 5.30 0.54
N ALA A 257 31.73 5.72 1.38
CA ALA A 257 31.87 5.61 2.83
C ALA A 257 32.03 4.14 3.29
N ASN A 258 31.52 3.18 2.52
CA ASN A 258 31.65 1.75 2.79
C ASN A 258 32.98 1.19 2.29
N VAL A 259 34.06 1.46 3.02
CA VAL A 259 35.40 0.94 2.69
C VAL A 259 35.45 -0.58 2.92
N PRO A 260 35.98 -1.38 1.97
CA PRO A 260 36.14 -2.81 2.16
C PRO A 260 36.98 -3.12 3.42
N PRO A 261 36.49 -3.98 4.35
CA PRO A 261 37.23 -4.32 5.56
C PRO A 261 38.45 -5.20 5.28
N ALA A 262 38.40 -6.02 4.23
CA ALA A 262 39.51 -6.89 3.82
C ALA A 262 40.44 -6.18 2.84
N GLN A 263 41.76 -6.34 3.02
CA GLN A 263 42.79 -5.74 2.17
C GLN A 263 43.19 -6.60 0.96
N GLU A 264 42.36 -7.58 0.60
CA GLU A 264 42.60 -8.44 -0.55
C GLU A 264 42.17 -7.76 -1.85
N LYS A 265 42.98 -7.94 -2.89
CA LYS A 265 42.77 -7.34 -4.22
C LYS A 265 41.34 -7.55 -4.77
N ARG A 266 40.71 -8.70 -4.50
CA ARG A 266 39.38 -9.06 -5.03
C ARG A 266 38.27 -8.12 -4.55
N TYR A 267 38.25 -7.76 -3.26
CA TYR A 267 37.24 -6.84 -2.70
C TYR A 267 37.51 -5.39 -3.08
N TRP A 268 38.79 -5.03 -3.25
CA TRP A 268 39.20 -3.70 -3.69
C TRP A 268 38.92 -3.45 -5.17
N GLN A 269 38.89 -4.48 -6.02
CA GLN A 269 38.59 -4.30 -7.45
C GLN A 269 37.25 -3.62 -7.68
N ARG A 270 36.17 -4.12 -7.07
CA ARG A 270 34.83 -3.53 -7.20
C ARG A 270 34.78 -2.12 -6.62
N TYR A 271 35.36 -1.92 -5.44
CA TYR A 271 35.45 -0.60 -4.82
C TYR A 271 36.23 0.42 -5.68
N ILE A 272 37.29 -0.02 -6.35
CA ILE A 272 38.06 0.81 -7.28
C ILE A 272 37.21 1.20 -8.49
N TYR A 273 36.42 0.28 -9.02
CA TYR A 273 35.52 0.58 -10.13
C TYR A 273 34.46 1.61 -9.74
N LEU A 274 33.99 1.62 -8.50
CA LEU A 274 33.09 2.65 -7.98
C LEU A 274 33.73 4.05 -8.07
N TRP A 275 34.98 4.20 -7.64
CA TRP A 275 35.74 5.45 -7.76
C TRP A 275 35.99 5.86 -9.22
N ILE A 276 36.29 4.89 -10.09
CA ILE A 276 36.45 5.15 -11.53
C ILE A 276 35.14 5.68 -12.11
N ASN A 277 34.01 5.02 -11.81
CA ASN A 277 32.69 5.43 -12.30
C ASN A 277 32.32 6.82 -11.78
N TYR A 278 32.60 7.11 -10.50
CA TYR A 278 32.32 8.44 -9.94
C TYR A 278 33.13 9.54 -10.63
N ALA A 279 34.43 9.31 -10.87
CA ALA A 279 35.27 10.27 -11.57
C ALA A 279 34.87 10.44 -13.04
N LEU A 280 34.45 9.36 -13.71
CA LEU A 280 33.94 9.43 -15.09
C LEU A 280 32.60 10.17 -15.16
N TYR A 281 31.69 9.92 -14.22
CA TYR A 281 30.41 10.61 -14.11
C TYR A 281 30.61 12.12 -13.90
N GLU A 282 31.46 12.52 -12.96
CA GLU A 282 31.73 13.95 -12.71
C GLU A 282 32.42 14.63 -13.90
N GLU A 283 33.27 13.91 -14.64
CA GLU A 283 33.95 14.45 -15.82
C GLU A 283 33.03 14.58 -17.05
N LEU A 284 32.25 13.54 -17.36
CA LEU A 284 31.47 13.45 -18.60
C LEU A 284 30.07 14.04 -18.47
N ASP A 285 29.35 13.68 -17.39
CA ASP A 285 27.94 14.01 -17.22
C ASP A 285 27.75 15.28 -16.37
N ALA A 286 28.46 15.37 -15.24
CA ALA A 286 28.34 16.55 -14.38
C ALA A 286 29.13 17.75 -14.92
N GLN A 287 30.23 17.49 -15.64
CA GLN A 287 31.19 18.47 -16.17
C GLN A 287 31.85 19.36 -15.09
N ASP A 288 31.91 18.87 -13.85
CA ASP A 288 32.54 19.58 -12.73
C ASP A 288 34.02 19.17 -12.62
N MET A 289 34.87 20.02 -13.22
CA MET A 289 36.31 19.79 -13.29
C MET A 289 37.02 19.95 -11.94
N GLU A 290 36.45 20.71 -11.02
CA GLU A 290 37.09 20.98 -9.74
C GLU A 290 36.82 19.83 -8.76
N ARG A 291 35.56 19.38 -8.69
CA ARG A 291 35.21 18.16 -7.94
C ARG A 291 35.90 16.93 -8.48
N THR A 292 35.99 16.75 -9.80
CA THR A 292 36.71 15.61 -10.38
C THR A 292 38.16 15.52 -9.87
N ARG A 293 38.84 16.67 -9.66
CA ARG A 293 40.18 16.70 -9.04
C ARG A 293 40.16 16.27 -7.59
N GLU A 294 39.15 16.71 -6.83
CA GLU A 294 38.98 16.31 -5.43
C GLU A 294 38.74 14.81 -5.30
N VAL A 295 37.88 14.25 -6.15
CA VAL A 295 37.63 12.81 -6.25
C VAL A 295 38.93 12.07 -6.53
N TYR A 296 39.69 12.45 -7.55
CA TYR A 296 40.99 11.82 -7.85
C TYR A 296 41.99 11.95 -6.70
N ARG A 297 42.03 13.09 -5.99
CA ARG A 297 42.90 13.29 -4.82
C ARG A 297 42.50 12.41 -3.63
N ALA A 298 41.20 12.31 -3.35
CA ALA A 298 40.67 11.49 -2.26
C ALA A 298 40.91 10.01 -2.53
N TYR A 299 40.58 9.57 -3.75
CA TYR A 299 40.85 8.23 -4.26
C TYR A 299 42.35 7.84 -4.14
N LEU A 300 43.28 8.71 -4.56
CA LEU A 300 44.72 8.42 -4.48
C LEU A 300 45.25 8.31 -3.05
N LYS A 301 44.67 9.05 -2.09
CA LYS A 301 45.03 8.97 -0.67
C LYS A 301 44.49 7.72 0.00
N LEU A 302 43.27 7.31 -0.35
CA LEU A 302 42.57 6.23 0.34
C LEU A 302 43.13 4.85 0.00
N ILE A 303 43.57 4.65 -1.25
CA ILE A 303 44.02 3.34 -1.72
C ILE A 303 45.41 2.99 -1.18
N PRO A 304 45.59 1.82 -0.54
CA PRO A 304 46.90 1.32 -0.16
C PRO A 304 47.75 0.86 -1.36
N HIS A 305 48.39 1.80 -2.07
CA HIS A 305 49.25 1.53 -3.24
C HIS A 305 50.49 0.68 -2.93
N LYS A 306 50.84 0.51 -1.65
CA LYS A 306 51.97 -0.32 -1.19
C LYS A 306 51.66 -1.83 -1.23
N LYS A 307 50.39 -2.22 -1.17
CA LYS A 307 49.98 -3.64 -1.09
C LYS A 307 49.55 -4.21 -2.44
N PHE A 308 48.98 -3.38 -3.30
CA PHE A 308 48.63 -3.75 -4.67
C PHE A 308 48.80 -2.52 -5.58
N THR A 309 49.28 -2.75 -6.81
CA THR A 309 49.48 -1.70 -7.81
C THR A 309 48.34 -1.74 -8.82
N PHE A 310 47.68 -0.61 -9.04
CA PHE A 310 46.72 -0.40 -10.13
C PHE A 310 47.20 0.75 -11.01
N ALA A 311 48.02 0.42 -12.00
CA ALA A 311 48.56 1.38 -12.97
C ALA A 311 47.47 2.21 -13.68
N LYS A 312 46.33 1.56 -14.01
CA LYS A 312 45.20 2.20 -14.72
C LYS A 312 44.70 3.47 -14.03
N LEU A 313 44.75 3.51 -12.71
CA LEU A 313 44.17 4.61 -11.95
C LEU A 313 45.05 5.87 -11.96
N TRP A 314 46.37 5.69 -11.82
CA TRP A 314 47.33 6.77 -11.99
C TRP A 314 47.30 7.34 -13.40
N LEU A 315 47.12 6.46 -14.41
CA LEU A 315 46.97 6.88 -15.80
C LEU A 315 45.69 7.68 -16.03
N MET A 316 44.54 7.27 -15.46
CA MET A 316 43.29 8.03 -15.60
C MET A 316 43.39 9.43 -14.98
N ALA A 317 43.95 9.55 -13.77
CA ALA A 317 44.15 10.85 -13.13
C ALA A 317 45.12 11.75 -13.92
N ALA A 318 46.19 11.18 -14.49
CA ALA A 318 47.12 11.93 -15.34
C ALA A 318 46.48 12.35 -16.67
N GLN A 319 45.70 11.47 -17.32
CA GLN A 319 44.97 11.77 -18.55
C GLN A 319 43.94 12.88 -18.34
N PHE A 320 43.25 12.88 -17.20
CA PHE A 320 42.34 13.95 -16.81
C PHE A 320 43.06 15.32 -16.75
N GLU A 321 44.19 15.40 -16.03
CA GLU A 321 44.96 16.66 -15.93
C GLU A 321 45.55 17.09 -17.29
N ILE A 322 45.88 16.14 -18.18
CA ILE A 322 46.29 16.44 -19.57
C ILE A 322 45.12 17.04 -20.36
N ARG A 323 43.91 16.49 -20.24
CA ARG A 323 42.69 17.05 -20.88
C ARG A 323 42.39 18.46 -20.38
N GLN A 324 42.65 18.73 -19.09
CA GLN A 324 42.56 20.07 -18.49
C GLN A 324 43.75 20.99 -18.82
N LYS A 325 44.69 20.56 -19.69
CA LYS A 325 45.90 21.29 -20.08
C LYS A 325 46.88 21.59 -18.92
N ASN A 326 46.78 20.87 -17.80
CA ASN A 326 47.64 21.04 -16.64
C ASN A 326 48.80 20.02 -16.62
N ILE A 327 49.77 20.26 -17.51
CA ILE A 327 50.90 19.35 -17.73
C ILE A 327 51.78 19.19 -16.47
N LYS A 328 51.89 20.23 -15.64
CA LYS A 328 52.68 20.20 -14.40
C LYS A 328 52.09 19.23 -13.39
N ALA A 329 50.76 19.28 -13.19
CA ALA A 329 50.07 18.36 -12.30
C ALA A 329 50.14 16.92 -12.80
N ALA A 330 49.93 16.70 -14.10
CA ALA A 330 50.04 15.38 -14.72
C ALA A 330 51.43 14.74 -14.50
N ARG A 331 52.52 15.50 -14.71
CA ARG A 331 53.89 15.02 -14.45
C ARG A 331 54.10 14.64 -12.99
N ARG A 332 53.58 15.43 -12.05
CA ARG A 332 53.69 15.13 -10.62
C ARG A 332 52.95 13.84 -10.26
N ILE A 333 51.75 13.63 -10.80
CA ILE A 333 50.96 12.40 -10.57
C ILE A 333 51.69 11.17 -11.12
N LEU A 334 52.21 11.25 -12.35
CA LEU A 334 52.98 10.15 -12.95
C LEU A 334 54.31 9.89 -12.23
N GLY A 335 55.01 10.94 -11.79
CA GLY A 335 56.23 10.82 -10.98
C GLY A 335 55.97 10.12 -9.65
N ASN A 336 54.88 10.48 -8.96
CA ASN A 336 54.45 9.81 -7.74
C ASN A 336 54.06 8.35 -7.98
N ALA A 337 53.41 8.05 -9.11
CA ALA A 337 53.05 6.68 -9.49
C ALA A 337 54.28 5.79 -9.64
N ILE A 338 55.30 6.26 -10.36
CA ILE A 338 56.57 5.53 -10.57
C ILE A 338 57.27 5.25 -9.24
N GLY A 339 57.26 6.22 -8.31
CA GLY A 339 57.86 6.04 -6.98
C GLY A 339 57.11 5.05 -6.08
N MET A 340 55.79 4.88 -6.28
CA MET A 340 54.95 4.00 -5.46
C MET A 340 54.86 2.56 -6.01
N THR A 341 55.00 2.36 -7.32
CA THR A 341 54.85 1.03 -7.96
C THR A 341 56.20 0.35 -8.22
N PRO A 342 56.48 -0.85 -7.69
CA PRO A 342 57.69 -1.59 -8.06
C PRO A 342 57.55 -2.22 -9.46
N LYS A 343 58.20 -1.60 -10.45
CA LYS A 343 58.55 -2.08 -11.83
C LYS A 343 57.44 -2.44 -12.83
N GLY A 344 57.61 -1.95 -14.07
CA GLY A 344 57.23 -2.65 -15.31
C GLY A 344 56.07 -2.07 -16.12
N GLU A 345 54.86 -2.04 -15.58
CA GLU A 345 53.64 -1.92 -16.40
C GLU A 345 53.27 -0.50 -16.84
N ILE A 346 53.65 0.53 -16.07
CA ILE A 346 53.31 1.93 -16.41
C ILE A 346 54.16 2.42 -17.60
N ILE A 347 55.40 1.94 -17.72
CA ILE A 347 56.39 2.47 -18.67
C ILE A 347 56.03 2.06 -20.11
N GLN A 348 55.41 0.91 -20.33
CA GLN A 348 55.06 0.43 -21.68
C GLN A 348 53.86 1.11 -22.33
N ARG A 349 53.01 1.84 -21.58
CA ARG A 349 51.77 2.45 -22.10
C ARG A 349 51.84 3.97 -22.27
N VAL A 350 52.98 4.59 -21.98
CA VAL A 350 53.18 6.05 -22.03
C VAL A 350 53.98 6.48 -23.28
N HIS A 351 54.50 5.53 -24.06
CA HIS A 351 54.92 5.73 -25.45
C HIS A 351 53.77 5.40 -26.38
#